data_AF-A0A7J8YSK5-F1
#
_entry.id   AF-A0A7J8YSK5-F1
#
_cell.length_a   1.000
_cell.length_b   1.000
_cell.length_c   1.000
_cell.angle_alpha   90.00
_cell.angle_beta   90.00
_cell.angle_gamma   90.00
#
_symmetry.space_group_name_H-M   'P 1'
#
loop_
_entity.id
_entity.type
_entity.pdbx_description
1 polymer ?
#
loop_
_entity_poly.entity_id
_entity_poly.type
_entity_poly.pdbx_seq_one_letter_code
_entity_poly.pdbx_strand_id
1 'polypeptide(L)'
;IPDCWNHWRDLVYLNLENNNLTGKIPPSLGHLNLFVLNLRSNGMFGELPYTLQHSTRLIMLDLSDNHFNGSVPAWIGDKLSKFEILSLRSNNFDGHIPQKICQLQSLQILDLGSNNISGAIPKCFSNLSAMANKSNQHCYILFQWSRISTNFLYLSALLVLKGREDEYSATLGVIRSMCFSTNRLIGEIPKELGSLVEPRSLNLSGNLLIGNIPDKIGNMELMDSLDLSESIECGFHGFHQVLEACILSKVGPCWLRAVCVKLDHVGRKLATNFDIRNNCPHTIWAAAFPGGGRELSKGGVWNLKVSPGTTGARISGRNNCTFDKVGRGRCQTGDCGGLLQCRAYGAAPNILAEFSLNQFNNLDFMDISLIEGFNVPIEFSPTSGGCSRGIRCTTDIIGQCPKELKAPGGCNNPCTVYKTDQYCCNSGNCGPTDLSRFFKARCPDAYSYPKDNQTSTLICPSGTNYRVVFCP
;
A
#
# COMPACT_ATOMS: atom_id res chain seq x y z
N ILE A 1 -38.11 8.38 1.04
CA ILE A 1 -38.76 7.70 2.20
C ILE A 1 -39.82 8.64 2.80
N PRO A 2 -41.05 8.19 3.12
CA PRO A 2 -42.11 9.07 3.65
C PRO A 2 -41.84 9.53 5.08
N ASP A 3 -42.34 10.71 5.46
CA ASP A 3 -42.18 11.31 6.79
C ASP A 3 -43.33 10.94 7.73
N CYS A 4 -43.40 9.67 8.15
CA CYS A 4 -44.47 9.16 9.02
C CYS A 4 -44.00 8.08 10.02
N TRP A 5 -42.71 8.08 10.35
CA TRP A 5 -42.08 7.02 11.15
C TRP A 5 -42.35 7.13 12.66
N ASN A 6 -42.80 8.28 13.13
CA ASN A 6 -43.01 8.63 14.54
C ASN A 6 -43.96 7.69 15.32
N HIS A 7 -44.76 6.89 14.62
CA HIS A 7 -45.70 5.92 15.23
C HIS A 7 -45.06 4.55 15.50
N TRP A 8 -43.92 4.22 14.88
CA TRP A 8 -43.28 2.89 14.95
C TRP A 8 -42.26 2.78 16.09
N ARG A 9 -42.71 3.01 17.33
CA ARG A 9 -41.82 3.16 18.50
C ARG A 9 -40.95 1.94 18.84
N ASP A 10 -41.39 0.76 18.43
CA ASP A 10 -40.67 -0.50 18.63
C ASP A 10 -39.71 -0.83 17.47
N LEU A 11 -39.70 -0.02 16.40
CA LEU A 11 -38.74 -0.18 15.31
C LEU A 11 -37.35 0.25 15.80
N VAL A 12 -36.50 -0.76 15.95
CA VAL A 12 -35.13 -0.62 16.48
C VAL A 12 -34.06 -0.99 15.46
N TYR A 13 -34.43 -1.72 14.41
CA TYR A 13 -33.55 -2.17 13.34
C TYR A 13 -34.21 -1.84 12.00
N LEU A 14 -33.58 -0.98 11.21
CA LEU A 14 -34.04 -0.62 9.88
C LEU A 14 -32.91 -0.83 8.87
N ASN A 15 -33.05 -1.86 8.03
CA ASN A 15 -32.18 -2.10 6.89
C ASN A 15 -33.00 -1.99 5.60
N LEU A 16 -32.66 -1.01 4.75
CA LEU A 16 -33.28 -0.73 3.45
C LEU A 16 -32.22 -0.64 2.34
N GLU A 17 -31.08 -1.29 2.53
CA GLU A 17 -29.96 -1.21 1.59
C GLU A 17 -30.27 -1.82 0.22
N ASN A 18 -29.47 -1.46 -0.79
CA ASN A 18 -29.55 -2.01 -2.16
C ASN A 18 -30.95 -1.88 -2.79
N ASN A 19 -31.52 -0.68 -2.70
CA ASN A 19 -32.80 -0.34 -3.31
C ASN A 19 -32.64 0.90 -4.21
N ASN A 20 -33.74 1.33 -4.83
CA ASN A 20 -33.78 2.56 -5.63
C ASN A 20 -34.52 3.69 -4.88
N LEU A 21 -34.37 3.74 -3.54
CA LEU A 21 -35.04 4.75 -2.72
C LEU A 21 -34.43 6.12 -2.95
N THR A 22 -35.28 7.14 -3.03
CA THR A 22 -34.86 8.54 -3.22
C THR A 22 -35.47 9.47 -2.17
N GLY A 23 -35.04 10.72 -2.20
CA GLY A 23 -35.47 11.76 -1.25
C GLY A 23 -34.55 11.87 -0.04
N LYS A 24 -34.96 12.72 0.92
CA LYS A 24 -34.21 12.97 2.16
C LYS A 24 -34.53 11.95 3.24
N ILE A 25 -33.67 11.82 4.26
CA ILE A 25 -34.03 11.14 5.50
C ILE A 25 -35.11 11.98 6.20
N PRO A 26 -36.30 11.42 6.46
CA PRO A 26 -37.39 12.16 7.08
C PRO A 26 -37.08 12.47 8.57
N PRO A 27 -37.36 13.69 9.06
CA PRO A 27 -37.13 14.04 10.47
C PRO A 27 -37.86 13.13 11.48
N SER A 28 -39.01 12.56 11.11
CA SER A 28 -39.71 11.57 11.95
C SER A 28 -38.87 10.34 12.28
N LEU A 29 -37.89 9.97 11.43
CA LEU A 29 -37.01 8.83 11.68
C LEU A 29 -36.13 9.05 12.93
N GLY A 30 -35.72 10.30 13.18
CA GLY A 30 -34.95 10.66 14.37
C GLY A 30 -35.72 10.56 15.69
N HIS A 31 -37.05 10.36 15.65
CA HIS A 31 -37.85 10.10 16.84
C HIS A 31 -37.88 8.62 17.23
N LEU A 32 -37.27 7.75 16.43
CA LEU A 32 -37.14 6.34 16.72
C LEU A 32 -35.91 6.05 17.59
N ASN A 33 -36.02 5.01 18.42
CA ASN A 33 -34.93 4.50 19.25
C ASN A 33 -34.10 3.46 18.49
N LEU A 34 -33.63 3.82 17.29
CA LEU A 34 -32.88 2.92 16.42
C LEU A 34 -31.53 2.51 17.04
N PHE A 35 -31.20 1.25 16.84
CA PHE A 35 -29.87 0.68 17.06
C PHE A 35 -29.12 0.53 15.73
N VAL A 36 -29.84 0.20 14.66
CA VAL A 36 -29.27 0.03 13.32
C VAL A 36 -30.11 0.83 12.33
N LEU A 37 -29.42 1.68 11.57
CA LEU A 37 -29.97 2.34 10.40
C LEU A 37 -29.03 2.08 9.22
N ASN A 38 -29.44 1.21 8.30
CA ASN A 38 -28.72 0.91 7.08
C ASN A 38 -29.55 1.34 5.86
N LEU A 39 -29.07 2.35 5.14
CA LEU A 39 -29.64 2.92 3.91
C LEU A 39 -28.66 2.84 2.73
N ARG A 40 -27.63 2.00 2.84
CA ARG A 40 -26.56 1.83 1.84
C ARG A 40 -27.09 1.59 0.43
N SER A 41 -26.37 2.09 -0.57
CA SER A 41 -26.63 1.84 -2.00
C SER A 41 -28.08 2.15 -2.39
N ASN A 42 -28.42 3.43 -2.32
CA ASN A 42 -29.70 4.01 -2.74
C ASN A 42 -29.45 5.34 -3.50
N GLY A 43 -30.51 6.06 -3.86
CA GLY A 43 -30.44 7.39 -4.47
C GLY A 43 -30.87 8.51 -3.51
N MET A 44 -30.62 8.36 -2.20
CA MET A 44 -31.04 9.34 -1.20
C MET A 44 -30.11 10.56 -1.18
N PHE A 45 -30.64 11.72 -0.81
CA PHE A 45 -29.90 12.99 -0.87
C PHE A 45 -30.26 13.96 0.26
N GLY A 46 -29.52 15.06 0.35
CA GLY A 46 -29.71 16.12 1.34
C GLY A 46 -28.89 15.92 2.61
N GLU A 47 -29.08 16.82 3.58
CA GLU A 47 -28.34 16.80 4.83
C GLU A 47 -28.92 15.79 5.83
N LEU A 48 -28.10 15.35 6.80
CA LEU A 48 -28.57 14.53 7.90
C LEU A 48 -29.50 15.34 8.81
N PRO A 49 -30.74 14.91 9.03
CA PRO A 49 -31.67 15.65 9.87
C PRO A 49 -31.18 15.65 11.32
N TYR A 50 -31.16 16.83 11.93
CA TYR A 50 -30.72 17.03 13.31
C TYR A 50 -31.48 16.16 14.32
N THR A 51 -32.71 15.75 14.01
CA THR A 51 -33.51 14.87 14.88
C THR A 51 -32.86 13.50 15.13
N LEU A 52 -31.97 13.01 14.25
CA LEU A 52 -31.24 11.75 14.46
C LEU A 52 -30.35 11.76 15.71
N GLN A 53 -30.01 12.94 16.24
CA GLN A 53 -29.27 13.03 17.50
C GLN A 53 -30.01 12.38 18.68
N HIS A 54 -31.35 12.21 18.59
CA HIS A 54 -32.16 11.62 19.65
C HIS A 54 -32.07 10.09 19.66
N SER A 55 -31.60 9.45 18.59
CA SER A 55 -31.37 8.00 18.51
C SER A 55 -30.09 7.60 19.24
N THR A 56 -29.96 7.94 20.51
CA THR A 56 -28.77 7.74 21.37
C THR A 56 -28.34 6.27 21.56
N ARG A 57 -29.16 5.32 21.09
CA ARG A 57 -28.89 3.88 21.10
C ARG A 57 -28.28 3.34 19.82
N LEU A 58 -28.07 4.21 18.82
CA LEU A 58 -27.52 3.82 17.54
C LEU A 58 -26.12 3.21 17.73
N ILE A 59 -25.95 1.99 17.21
CA ILE A 59 -24.71 1.23 17.16
C ILE A 59 -24.13 1.34 15.75
N MET A 60 -25.00 1.29 14.73
CA MET A 60 -24.61 1.32 13.33
C MET A 60 -25.43 2.33 12.53
N LEU A 61 -24.72 3.17 11.78
CA LEU A 61 -25.26 3.99 10.70
C LEU A 61 -24.46 3.72 9.44
N ASP A 62 -25.12 3.16 8.44
CA ASP A 62 -24.54 2.99 7.11
C ASP A 62 -25.39 3.74 6.08
N LEU A 63 -24.81 4.80 5.54
CA LEU A 63 -25.38 5.65 4.50
C LEU A 63 -24.55 5.61 3.22
N SER A 64 -23.67 4.63 3.08
CA SER A 64 -22.73 4.57 1.98
C SER A 64 -23.42 4.49 0.61
N ASP A 65 -22.73 4.97 -0.43
CA ASP A 65 -23.19 4.94 -1.83
C ASP A 65 -24.57 5.59 -2.01
N ASN A 66 -24.64 6.89 -1.71
CA ASN A 66 -25.81 7.75 -1.85
C ASN A 66 -25.37 9.15 -2.33
N HIS A 67 -26.25 10.15 -2.22
CA HIS A 67 -26.01 11.55 -2.58
C HIS A 67 -26.22 12.51 -1.40
N PHE A 68 -25.97 12.06 -0.16
CA PHE A 68 -26.07 12.92 1.03
C PHE A 68 -25.01 14.03 1.02
N ASN A 69 -25.35 15.19 1.54
CA ASN A 69 -24.49 16.38 1.50
C ASN A 69 -24.45 17.17 2.82
N GLY A 70 -23.73 18.29 2.81
CA GLY A 70 -23.46 19.10 3.99
C GLY A 70 -22.31 18.55 4.85
N SER A 71 -22.05 19.18 5.98
CA SER A 71 -20.95 18.78 6.86
C SER A 71 -21.31 17.56 7.72
N VAL A 72 -20.32 16.74 8.07
CA VAL A 72 -20.47 15.69 9.09
C VAL A 72 -20.89 16.34 10.42
N PRO A 73 -22.07 16.04 10.98
CA PRO A 73 -22.55 16.79 12.13
C PRO A 73 -21.84 16.45 13.44
N ALA A 74 -21.48 17.48 14.22
CA ALA A 74 -20.81 17.32 15.51
C ALA A 74 -21.66 16.55 16.56
N TRP A 75 -22.99 16.55 16.42
CA TRP A 75 -23.88 15.82 17.32
C TRP A 75 -23.70 14.30 17.24
N ILE A 76 -23.12 13.76 16.16
CA ILE A 76 -22.79 12.33 16.06
C ILE A 76 -21.88 11.96 17.22
N GLY A 77 -20.77 12.70 17.38
CA GLY A 77 -19.83 12.49 18.47
C GLY A 77 -20.35 12.89 19.84
N ASP A 78 -21.18 13.94 19.91
CA ASP A 78 -21.68 14.48 21.18
C ASP A 78 -22.81 13.64 21.80
N LYS A 79 -23.66 12.99 20.99
CA LYS A 79 -24.89 12.32 21.45
C LYS A 79 -24.89 10.81 21.30
N LEU A 80 -24.13 10.23 20.36
CA LEU A 80 -24.22 8.81 20.02
C LEU A 80 -23.11 7.98 20.67
N SER A 81 -23.03 7.96 22.00
CA SER A 81 -21.91 7.32 22.72
C SER A 81 -21.75 5.80 22.53
N LYS A 82 -22.79 5.11 22.03
CA LYS A 82 -22.80 3.66 21.77
C LYS A 82 -22.37 3.27 20.36
N PHE A 83 -22.00 4.24 19.55
CA PHE A 83 -21.78 4.02 18.13
C PHE A 83 -20.49 3.23 17.89
N GLU A 84 -20.62 2.15 17.13
CA GLU A 84 -19.53 1.24 16.78
C GLU A 84 -19.16 1.35 15.30
N ILE A 85 -20.15 1.61 14.43
CA ILE A 85 -19.97 1.67 12.98
C ILE A 85 -20.59 2.94 12.41
N LEU A 86 -19.75 3.77 11.80
CA LEU A 86 -20.14 4.91 10.99
C LEU A 86 -19.59 4.75 9.58
N SER A 87 -20.47 4.54 8.60
CA SER A 87 -20.14 4.54 7.19
C SER A 87 -20.91 5.63 6.46
N LEU A 88 -20.18 6.63 5.96
CA LEU A 88 -20.67 7.74 5.13
C LEU A 88 -20.01 7.74 3.75
N ARG A 89 -19.33 6.65 3.39
CA ARG A 89 -18.55 6.47 2.17
C ARG A 89 -19.34 6.83 0.91
N SER A 90 -18.68 7.34 -0.14
CA SER A 90 -19.29 7.56 -1.46
C SER A 90 -20.55 8.44 -1.39
N ASN A 91 -20.39 9.65 -0.88
CA ASN A 91 -21.45 10.66 -0.77
C ASN A 91 -20.88 12.04 -1.17
N ASN A 92 -21.63 13.10 -0.90
CA ASN A 92 -21.26 14.49 -1.15
C ASN A 92 -21.03 15.29 0.14
N PHE A 93 -20.63 14.63 1.25
CA PHE A 93 -20.33 15.33 2.51
C PHE A 93 -19.12 16.26 2.35
N ASP A 94 -19.17 17.43 2.99
CA ASP A 94 -18.12 18.45 2.93
C ASP A 94 -17.74 18.98 4.33
N GLY A 95 -17.09 20.14 4.39
CA GLY A 95 -16.66 20.74 5.65
C GLY A 95 -15.48 20.00 6.28
N HIS A 96 -15.41 19.97 7.61
CA HIS A 96 -14.30 19.36 8.37
C HIS A 96 -14.79 18.17 9.19
N ILE A 97 -13.89 17.24 9.52
CA ILE A 97 -14.17 16.18 10.50
C ILE A 97 -14.34 16.83 11.90
N PRO A 98 -15.51 16.74 12.56
CA PRO A 98 -15.71 17.36 13.86
C PRO A 98 -14.84 16.70 14.94
N GLN A 99 -14.18 17.51 15.78
CA GLN A 99 -13.41 16.99 16.93
C GLN A 99 -14.28 16.15 17.89
N LYS A 100 -15.60 16.39 17.90
CA LYS A 100 -16.57 15.61 18.68
C LYS A 100 -16.55 14.13 18.34
N ILE A 101 -16.16 13.72 17.12
CA ILE A 101 -16.02 12.29 16.77
C ILE A 101 -15.07 11.56 17.73
N CYS A 102 -14.04 12.24 18.25
CA CYS A 102 -13.10 11.68 19.22
C CYS A 102 -13.74 11.28 20.58
N GLN A 103 -15.01 11.61 20.80
CA GLN A 103 -15.77 11.22 22.01
C GLN A 103 -16.45 9.85 21.87
N LEU A 104 -16.44 9.25 20.68
CA LEU A 104 -17.03 7.94 20.41
C LEU A 104 -16.12 6.81 20.87
N GLN A 105 -16.16 6.51 22.18
CA GLN A 105 -15.26 5.53 22.80
C GLN A 105 -15.46 4.10 22.27
N SER A 106 -16.65 3.78 21.76
CA SER A 106 -17.01 2.45 21.23
C SER A 106 -16.75 2.30 19.72
N LEU A 107 -16.32 3.36 19.03
CA LEU A 107 -16.19 3.37 17.57
C LEU A 107 -15.11 2.40 17.12
N GLN A 108 -15.48 1.46 16.25
CA GLN A 108 -14.60 0.46 15.67
C GLN A 108 -14.36 0.73 14.18
N ILE A 109 -15.40 1.18 13.47
CA ILE A 109 -15.35 1.45 12.04
C ILE A 109 -15.77 2.89 11.78
N LEU A 110 -14.87 3.64 11.14
CA LEU A 110 -15.11 5.00 10.66
C LEU A 110 -14.73 5.06 9.18
N ASP A 111 -15.75 5.04 8.30
CA ASP A 111 -15.56 5.18 6.86
C ASP A 111 -16.20 6.47 6.35
N LEU A 112 -15.35 7.43 5.99
CA LEU A 112 -15.69 8.72 5.39
C LEU A 112 -15.15 8.83 3.95
N GLY A 113 -14.72 7.71 3.34
CA GLY A 113 -14.07 7.72 2.04
C GLY A 113 -14.94 8.25 0.89
N SER A 114 -14.33 8.72 -0.19
CA SER A 114 -15.02 9.16 -1.40
C SER A 114 -16.09 10.23 -1.12
N ASN A 115 -15.66 11.31 -0.50
CA ASN A 115 -16.48 12.48 -0.17
C ASN A 115 -15.73 13.77 -0.55
N ASN A 116 -16.24 14.91 -0.10
CA ASN A 116 -15.70 16.23 -0.34
C ASN A 116 -15.19 16.91 0.95
N ILE A 117 -14.88 16.11 1.96
CA ILE A 117 -14.45 16.55 3.31
C ILE A 117 -13.06 17.16 3.23
N SER A 118 -12.84 18.23 3.96
CA SER A 118 -11.65 19.08 3.91
C SER A 118 -11.09 19.39 5.29
N GLY A 119 -9.94 20.08 5.31
CA GLY A 119 -9.27 20.46 6.54
C GLY A 119 -8.40 19.37 7.16
N ALA A 120 -7.91 19.62 8.37
CA ALA A 120 -6.95 18.73 9.02
C ALA A 120 -7.61 17.54 9.71
N ILE A 121 -6.87 16.42 9.73
CA ILE A 121 -7.26 15.24 10.51
C ILE A 121 -7.21 15.60 12.02
N PRO A 122 -8.28 15.31 12.80
CA PRO A 122 -8.31 15.61 14.23
C PRO A 122 -7.18 14.89 15.01
N LYS A 123 -6.36 15.68 15.73
CA LYS A 123 -5.28 15.16 16.59
C LYS A 123 -5.79 14.30 17.76
N CYS A 124 -7.08 14.38 18.09
CA CYS A 124 -7.68 13.67 19.22
C CYS A 124 -8.09 12.21 18.91
N PHE A 125 -7.77 11.66 17.73
CA PHE A 125 -8.17 10.29 17.40
C PHE A 125 -7.59 9.23 18.34
N SER A 126 -6.49 9.51 19.03
CA SER A 126 -5.99 8.68 20.12
C SER A 126 -6.99 8.45 21.26
N ASN A 127 -8.05 9.26 21.37
CA ASN A 127 -9.09 9.13 22.40
C ASN A 127 -10.15 8.08 22.08
N LEU A 128 -10.18 7.55 20.84
CA LEU A 128 -11.08 6.50 20.41
C LEU A 128 -10.68 5.18 21.08
N SER A 129 -11.25 4.93 22.26
CA SER A 129 -10.78 3.87 23.17
C SER A 129 -10.85 2.47 22.55
N ALA A 130 -11.89 2.16 21.79
CA ALA A 130 -12.03 0.89 21.07
C ALA A 130 -10.97 0.68 19.97
N MET A 131 -10.34 1.76 19.49
CA MET A 131 -9.22 1.71 18.54
C MET A 131 -7.85 1.84 19.24
N ALA A 132 -7.80 2.45 20.42
CA ALA A 132 -6.56 2.67 21.17
C ALA A 132 -6.17 1.50 22.09
N ASN A 133 -7.13 0.77 22.64
CA ASN A 133 -6.88 -0.23 23.68
C ASN A 133 -7.15 -1.66 23.20
N LYS A 134 -6.22 -2.57 23.54
CA LYS A 134 -6.41 -4.02 23.35
C LYS A 134 -7.64 -4.49 24.11
N SER A 135 -8.63 -5.02 23.40
CA SER A 135 -9.85 -5.57 24.01
C SER A 135 -10.13 -6.97 23.49
N ASN A 136 -10.50 -7.87 24.42
CA ASN A 136 -11.03 -9.19 24.08
C ASN A 136 -12.43 -9.03 23.48
N GLN A 137 -12.50 -8.75 22.18
CA GLN A 137 -13.78 -8.62 21.49
C GLN A 137 -14.17 -9.93 20.83
N HIS A 138 -15.48 -10.18 20.78
CA HIS A 138 -16.05 -11.27 20.01
C HIS A 138 -15.84 -11.01 18.51
N CYS A 139 -15.65 -12.06 17.71
CA CYS A 139 -15.48 -11.90 16.25
C CYS A 139 -16.68 -11.24 15.57
N TYR A 140 -17.85 -11.26 16.18
CA TYR A 140 -19.07 -10.67 15.65
C TYR A 140 -19.52 -9.46 16.48
N ILE A 141 -20.34 -8.59 15.88
CA ILE A 141 -21.11 -7.59 16.62
C ILE A 141 -22.56 -8.08 16.67
N LEU A 142 -23.07 -8.29 17.89
CA LEU A 142 -24.45 -8.72 18.09
C LEU A 142 -25.34 -7.54 18.42
N PHE A 143 -26.48 -7.51 17.76
CA PHE A 143 -27.62 -6.75 18.21
C PHE A 143 -28.60 -7.67 18.96
N GLN A 144 -28.86 -7.35 20.23
CA GLN A 144 -29.91 -7.98 21.03
C GLN A 144 -31.07 -6.99 21.18
N TRP A 145 -32.22 -7.28 20.56
CA TRP A 145 -33.41 -6.41 20.65
C TRP A 145 -34.19 -6.60 21.96
N SER A 146 -33.96 -7.69 22.71
CA SER A 146 -34.68 -8.00 23.97
C SER A 146 -33.77 -8.65 25.00
N ARG A 147 -33.81 -8.15 26.24
CA ARG A 147 -33.07 -8.73 27.38
C ARG A 147 -33.55 -10.12 27.82
N ILE A 148 -34.71 -10.55 27.33
CA ILE A 148 -35.39 -11.79 27.77
C ILE A 148 -35.26 -12.89 26.69
N SER A 149 -34.89 -12.52 25.46
CA SER A 149 -34.71 -13.45 24.35
C SER A 149 -33.22 -13.68 24.06
N THR A 150 -32.85 -14.93 23.75
CA THR A 150 -31.51 -15.31 23.27
C THR A 150 -31.30 -15.07 21.78
N ASN A 151 -32.25 -14.42 21.09
CA ASN A 151 -32.11 -14.13 19.67
C ASN A 151 -31.21 -12.91 19.47
N PHE A 152 -30.18 -13.10 18.65
CA PHE A 152 -29.23 -12.08 18.27
C PHE A 152 -29.22 -11.93 16.75
N LEU A 153 -29.06 -10.70 16.27
CA LEU A 153 -28.73 -10.43 14.88
C LEU A 153 -27.23 -10.16 14.76
N TYR A 154 -26.61 -10.81 13.79
CA TYR A 154 -25.27 -10.49 13.35
C TYR A 154 -25.35 -9.27 12.45
N LEU A 155 -24.60 -8.22 12.79
CA LEU A 155 -24.45 -7.09 11.89
C LEU A 155 -23.48 -7.45 10.76
N SER A 156 -23.75 -6.92 9.57
CA SER A 156 -22.80 -6.91 8.47
C SER A 156 -22.45 -5.47 8.09
N ALA A 157 -21.23 -5.24 7.64
CA ALA A 157 -20.78 -3.95 7.10
C ALA A 157 -19.92 -4.18 5.86
N LEU A 158 -20.09 -3.33 4.85
CA LEU A 158 -19.22 -3.32 3.67
C LEU A 158 -17.97 -2.50 3.98
N LEU A 159 -16.79 -3.10 3.84
CA LEU A 159 -15.53 -2.44 4.13
C LEU A 159 -14.57 -2.59 2.95
N VAL A 160 -13.83 -1.52 2.68
CA VAL A 160 -12.71 -1.57 1.73
C VAL A 160 -11.40 -1.73 2.46
N LEU A 161 -10.87 -2.94 2.43
CA LEU A 161 -9.60 -3.32 3.04
C LEU A 161 -8.69 -3.87 1.94
N LYS A 162 -7.41 -3.50 1.94
CA LYS A 162 -6.42 -4.03 0.96
C LYS A 162 -6.82 -3.77 -0.51
N GLY A 163 -7.59 -2.71 -0.77
CA GLY A 163 -8.10 -2.39 -2.10
C GLY A 163 -9.21 -3.30 -2.62
N ARG A 164 -9.78 -4.17 -1.78
CA ARG A 164 -10.96 -4.98 -2.08
C ARG A 164 -12.12 -4.55 -1.20
N GLU A 165 -13.31 -4.52 -1.79
CA GLU A 165 -14.56 -4.29 -1.09
C GLU A 165 -15.19 -5.65 -0.73
N ASP A 166 -15.37 -5.89 0.57
CA ASP A 166 -15.90 -7.15 1.11
C ASP A 166 -16.95 -6.86 2.18
N GLU A 167 -17.98 -7.71 2.26
CA GLU A 167 -18.98 -7.67 3.32
C GLU A 167 -18.51 -8.49 4.52
N TYR A 168 -18.38 -7.84 5.67
CA TYR A 168 -17.93 -8.45 6.92
C TYR A 168 -19.09 -8.64 7.88
N SER A 169 -19.30 -9.87 8.34
CA SER A 169 -20.32 -10.20 9.34
C SER A 169 -19.73 -10.98 10.51
N ALA A 170 -19.33 -12.23 10.28
CA ALA A 170 -18.82 -13.14 11.30
C ALA A 170 -17.50 -12.69 11.95
N THR A 171 -16.76 -11.79 11.30
CA THR A 171 -15.49 -11.21 11.76
C THR A 171 -15.58 -9.70 12.01
N LEU A 172 -16.77 -9.11 11.94
CA LEU A 172 -16.96 -7.66 12.07
C LEU A 172 -16.47 -7.11 13.42
N GLY A 173 -16.67 -7.84 14.51
CA GLY A 173 -16.29 -7.43 15.86
C GLY A 173 -14.79 -7.51 16.16
N VAL A 174 -13.96 -8.03 15.24
CA VAL A 174 -12.49 -7.97 15.34
C VAL A 174 -11.87 -6.96 14.39
N ILE A 175 -12.69 -6.25 13.60
CA ILE A 175 -12.21 -5.26 12.63
C ILE A 175 -12.25 -3.88 13.26
N ARG A 176 -11.14 -3.16 13.11
CA ARG A 176 -11.06 -1.73 13.42
C ARG A 176 -10.50 -1.06 12.19
N SER A 177 -11.27 -0.15 11.61
CA SER A 177 -10.96 0.44 10.31
C SER A 177 -11.22 1.92 10.32
N MET A 178 -10.27 2.68 9.80
CA MET A 178 -10.42 4.09 9.49
C MET A 178 -10.17 4.30 8.00
N CYS A 179 -11.18 4.78 7.29
CA CYS A 179 -11.10 5.11 5.88
C CYS A 179 -11.49 6.56 5.65
N PHE A 180 -10.56 7.34 5.12
CA PHE A 180 -10.72 8.75 4.77
C PHE A 180 -10.36 9.00 3.30
N SER A 181 -10.29 7.94 2.49
CA SER A 181 -9.76 8.01 1.14
C SER A 181 -10.54 8.97 0.24
N THR A 182 -9.92 9.50 -0.81
CA THR A 182 -10.59 10.29 -1.87
C THR A 182 -11.43 11.42 -1.28
N ASN A 183 -10.75 12.35 -0.60
CA ASN A 183 -11.32 13.54 0.03
C ASN A 183 -10.40 14.75 -0.28
N ARG A 184 -10.59 15.87 0.44
CA ARG A 184 -9.78 17.10 0.34
C ARG A 184 -9.06 17.41 1.66
N LEU A 185 -8.70 16.40 2.44
CA LEU A 185 -8.03 16.59 3.72
C LEU A 185 -6.63 17.19 3.49
N ILE A 186 -6.24 18.15 4.33
CA ILE A 186 -4.99 18.91 4.22
C ILE A 186 -4.19 18.83 5.53
N GLY A 187 -2.92 19.26 5.47
CA GLY A 187 -2.04 19.31 6.63
C GLY A 187 -1.35 17.96 6.90
N GLU A 188 -0.69 17.87 8.04
CA GLU A 188 0.09 16.69 8.40
C GLU A 188 -0.78 15.56 8.98
N ILE A 189 -0.32 14.32 8.80
CA ILE A 189 -0.88 13.18 9.52
C ILE A 189 -0.56 13.35 11.02
N PRO A 190 -1.56 13.41 11.92
CA PRO A 190 -1.32 13.60 13.34
C PRO A 190 -0.48 12.46 13.92
N LYS A 191 0.59 12.77 14.64
CA LYS A 191 1.42 11.79 15.36
C LYS A 191 0.62 10.99 16.39
N GLU A 192 -0.47 11.57 16.90
CA GLU A 192 -1.39 10.95 17.83
C GLU A 192 -2.12 9.74 17.22
N LEU A 193 -2.29 9.71 15.90
CA LEU A 193 -2.89 8.59 15.16
C LEU A 193 -2.10 7.29 15.36
N GLY A 194 -0.77 7.37 15.40
CA GLY A 194 0.09 6.23 15.67
C GLY A 194 0.06 5.74 17.13
N SER A 195 -0.69 6.39 18.03
CA SER A 195 -0.93 5.85 19.38
C SER A 195 -2.05 4.81 19.40
N LEU A 196 -2.76 4.63 18.28
CA LEU A 196 -3.80 3.61 18.16
C LEU A 196 -3.15 2.23 18.02
N VAL A 197 -3.64 1.23 18.74
CA VAL A 197 -3.01 -0.10 18.79
C VAL A 197 -3.77 -1.13 17.96
N GLU A 198 -5.07 -0.92 17.76
CA GLU A 198 -6.00 -1.89 17.17
C GLU A 198 -6.39 -1.68 15.70
N PRO A 199 -6.22 -0.52 15.03
CA PRO A 199 -6.65 -0.39 13.64
C PRO A 199 -5.97 -1.44 12.74
N ARG A 200 -6.80 -2.27 12.12
CA ARG A 200 -6.39 -3.23 11.08
C ARG A 200 -6.28 -2.57 9.72
N SER A 201 -7.00 -1.46 9.51
CA SER A 201 -6.92 -0.72 8.27
C SER A 201 -6.94 0.77 8.51
N LEU A 202 -6.00 1.45 7.87
CA LEU A 202 -5.95 2.89 7.77
C LEU A 202 -5.79 3.28 6.30
N ASN A 203 -6.84 3.87 5.73
CA ASN A 203 -6.82 4.36 4.35
C ASN A 203 -6.94 5.88 4.35
N LEU A 204 -5.84 6.56 4.03
CA LEU A 204 -5.79 8.01 3.88
C LEU A 204 -5.69 8.42 2.41
N SER A 205 -5.78 7.48 1.45
CA SER A 205 -5.48 7.69 0.03
C SER A 205 -6.28 8.83 -0.65
N GLY A 206 -5.84 9.36 -1.80
CA GLY A 206 -6.55 10.42 -2.54
C GLY A 206 -6.88 11.68 -1.73
N ASN A 207 -5.95 12.21 -0.92
CA ASN A 207 -6.10 13.45 -0.16
C ASN A 207 -5.01 14.50 -0.51
N LEU A 208 -4.95 15.62 0.21
CA LEU A 208 -3.97 16.71 0.03
C LEU A 208 -3.07 16.85 1.27
N LEU A 209 -2.73 15.72 1.90
CA LEU A 209 -1.90 15.66 3.10
C LEU A 209 -0.44 15.99 2.76
N ILE A 210 0.27 16.57 3.73
CA ILE A 210 1.66 16.99 3.59
C ILE A 210 2.48 16.50 4.79
N GLY A 211 3.80 16.67 4.73
CA GLY A 211 4.69 16.30 5.82
C GLY A 211 5.04 14.81 5.86
N ASN A 212 5.69 14.41 6.95
CA ASN A 212 6.19 13.04 7.12
C ASN A 212 5.12 12.13 7.72
N ILE A 213 5.29 10.84 7.50
CA ILE A 213 4.42 9.82 8.09
C ILE A 213 4.90 9.57 9.51
N PRO A 214 4.09 9.78 10.56
CA PRO A 214 4.59 9.71 11.93
C PRO A 214 5.20 8.34 12.28
N ASP A 215 6.38 8.33 12.89
CA ASP A 215 7.09 7.12 13.34
C ASP A 215 6.20 6.16 14.14
N LYS A 216 5.29 6.73 14.94
CA LYS A 216 4.37 5.97 15.79
C LYS A 216 3.42 5.08 15.00
N ILE A 217 3.13 5.38 13.73
CA ILE A 217 2.33 4.50 12.86
C ILE A 217 3.01 3.13 12.71
N GLY A 218 4.34 3.06 12.83
CA GLY A 218 5.08 1.80 12.88
C GLY A 218 4.90 0.95 14.11
N ASN A 219 4.30 1.49 15.17
CA ASN A 219 4.02 0.74 16.39
C ASN A 219 2.62 0.11 16.39
N MET A 220 1.85 0.25 15.32
CA MET A 220 0.49 -0.28 15.20
C MET A 220 0.55 -1.79 14.90
N GLU A 221 0.69 -2.61 15.95
CA GLU A 221 0.97 -4.06 15.85
C GLU A 221 -0.08 -4.87 15.07
N LEU A 222 -1.34 -4.40 15.03
CA LEU A 222 -2.46 -5.14 14.43
C LEU A 222 -2.84 -4.65 13.02
N MET A 223 -2.05 -3.75 12.43
CA MET A 223 -2.32 -3.20 11.10
C MET A 223 -2.19 -4.28 10.02
N ASP A 224 -3.24 -4.46 9.22
CA ASP A 224 -3.29 -5.36 8.07
C ASP A 224 -3.15 -4.59 6.73
N SER A 225 -3.59 -3.34 6.69
CA SER A 225 -3.71 -2.51 5.48
C SER A 225 -3.42 -1.04 5.79
N LEU A 226 -2.43 -0.47 5.10
CA LEU A 226 -2.16 0.96 5.15
C LEU A 226 -2.16 1.50 3.71
N ASP A 227 -3.05 2.44 3.41
CA ASP A 227 -3.11 3.05 2.08
C ASP A 227 -2.93 4.55 2.19
N LEU A 228 -1.82 5.04 1.63
CA LEU A 228 -1.43 6.45 1.62
C LEU A 228 -1.27 6.96 0.18
N SER A 229 -1.70 6.18 -0.80
CA SER A 229 -1.56 6.53 -2.21
C SER A 229 -2.26 7.84 -2.54
N GLU A 230 -1.71 8.64 -3.45
CA GLU A 230 -2.36 9.87 -3.94
C GLU A 230 -2.73 10.89 -2.83
N SER A 231 -2.06 10.84 -1.66
CA SER A 231 -2.41 11.68 -0.50
C SER A 231 -1.30 12.53 0.04
N ILE A 232 -0.06 12.08 -0.14
CA ILE A 232 1.11 12.70 0.45
C ILE A 232 2.07 13.03 -0.69
N GLU A 233 2.51 14.28 -0.71
CA GLU A 233 3.71 14.67 -1.43
C GLU A 233 4.93 14.14 -0.66
N CYS A 234 5.28 12.87 -0.87
CA CYS A 234 6.29 12.20 -0.05
C CYS A 234 7.70 12.72 -0.32
N GLY A 235 8.30 13.37 0.68
CA GLY A 235 9.74 13.25 0.95
C GLY A 235 10.03 11.88 1.58
N PHE A 236 11.06 11.20 1.11
CA PHE A 236 11.27 9.75 1.32
C PHE A 236 11.71 9.33 2.76
N HIS A 237 11.71 10.25 3.75
CA HIS A 237 11.68 9.86 5.17
C HIS A 237 10.38 9.12 5.54
N GLY A 238 9.24 9.53 4.94
CA GLY A 238 7.96 8.85 5.14
C GLY A 238 7.93 7.45 4.53
N PHE A 239 8.54 7.24 3.35
CA PHE A 239 8.54 5.92 2.70
C PHE A 239 9.41 4.91 3.45
N HIS A 240 10.56 5.34 3.99
CA HIS A 240 11.41 4.49 4.83
C HIS A 240 10.78 4.22 6.21
N GLN A 241 10.13 5.21 6.84
CA GLN A 241 9.38 5.02 8.10
C GLN A 241 8.15 4.13 7.91
N VAL A 242 7.50 4.13 6.74
CA VAL A 242 6.36 3.26 6.46
C VAL A 242 6.78 1.83 6.10
N LEU A 243 7.89 1.67 5.36
CA LEU A 243 8.50 0.35 5.19
C LEU A 243 9.01 -0.16 6.54
N GLU A 244 9.73 0.64 7.33
CA GLU A 244 10.17 0.27 8.68
C GLU A 244 9.01 0.05 9.64
N ALA A 245 7.92 0.81 9.55
CA ALA A 245 6.68 0.59 10.31
C ALA A 245 6.07 -0.78 10.03
N CYS A 246 5.94 -1.14 8.76
CA CYS A 246 5.44 -2.45 8.33
C CYS A 246 6.45 -3.58 8.57
N ILE A 247 7.75 -3.27 8.71
CA ILE A 247 8.85 -4.24 8.95
C ILE A 247 9.14 -4.42 10.46
N LEU A 248 8.90 -3.40 11.30
CA LEU A 248 9.08 -3.39 12.76
C LEU A 248 7.81 -3.82 13.52
N SER A 249 6.61 -3.67 12.93
CA SER A 249 5.47 -4.46 13.35
C SER A 249 5.83 -5.93 13.10
N LYS A 250 6.02 -6.71 14.17
CA LYS A 250 6.43 -8.13 14.13
C LYS A 250 5.39 -9.08 13.49
N VAL A 251 4.55 -8.57 12.58
CA VAL A 251 3.30 -9.15 12.11
C VAL A 251 3.21 -8.95 10.60
N GLY A 252 3.24 -10.03 9.83
CA GLY A 252 2.62 -10.10 8.50
C GLY A 252 3.17 -9.17 7.41
N PRO A 253 2.74 -9.34 6.14
CA PRO A 253 2.80 -8.24 5.18
C PRO A 253 1.62 -7.30 5.49
N CYS A 254 1.89 -6.12 6.04
CA CYS A 254 0.97 -5.01 5.82
C CYS A 254 0.77 -4.86 4.30
N TRP A 255 -0.48 -4.91 3.82
CA TRP A 255 -0.78 -4.49 2.45
C TRP A 255 -0.61 -2.98 2.39
N LEU A 256 0.58 -2.55 2.01
CA LEU A 256 0.91 -1.15 1.81
C LEU A 256 0.64 -0.76 0.36
N ARG A 257 -0.26 0.19 0.15
CA ARG A 257 -0.42 0.86 -1.15
C ARG A 257 -0.03 2.32 -0.97
N ALA A 258 1.14 2.68 -1.50
CA ALA A 258 1.64 4.04 -1.51
C ALA A 258 2.09 4.37 -2.94
N VAL A 259 1.28 5.14 -3.66
CA VAL A 259 1.62 5.70 -4.97
C VAL A 259 1.88 7.18 -4.75
N CYS A 260 3.14 7.59 -4.89
CA CYS A 260 3.54 8.99 -4.79
C CYS A 260 3.35 9.65 -6.17
N VAL A 261 2.51 10.68 -6.25
CA VAL A 261 2.45 11.57 -7.41
C VAL A 261 3.25 12.82 -7.06
N LYS A 262 4.23 13.17 -7.89
CA LYS A 262 5.07 14.36 -7.69
C LYS A 262 4.50 15.52 -8.50
N LEU A 263 4.28 16.68 -7.88
CA LEU A 263 4.21 17.96 -8.58
C LEU A 263 5.63 18.54 -8.64
N ASP A 264 6.07 18.86 -9.85
CA ASP A 264 7.41 19.37 -10.12
C ASP A 264 7.60 20.80 -9.55
N HIS A 265 8.33 20.93 -8.44
CA HIS A 265 8.98 22.20 -8.12
C HIS A 265 10.18 22.40 -9.05
N VAL A 266 10.04 23.42 -9.90
CA VAL A 266 10.92 23.85 -10.99
C VAL A 266 12.34 24.16 -10.48
N GLY A 267 13.20 23.15 -10.57
CA GLY A 267 14.64 23.29 -10.77
C GLY A 267 15.04 22.20 -11.74
N ARG A 268 15.56 22.53 -12.93
CA ARG A 268 15.98 21.53 -13.95
C ARG A 268 17.07 20.62 -13.36
N LYS A 269 16.68 19.49 -12.78
CA LYS A 269 17.60 18.41 -12.41
C LYS A 269 17.93 17.61 -13.66
N LEU A 270 19.22 17.46 -13.94
CA LEU A 270 19.72 16.79 -15.13
C LEU A 270 19.40 15.29 -15.06
N ALA A 271 19.05 14.71 -16.20
CA ALA A 271 18.83 13.26 -16.32
C ALA A 271 20.12 12.49 -16.02
N THR A 272 20.00 11.40 -15.29
CA THR A 272 21.10 10.50 -14.98
C THR A 272 21.43 9.64 -16.19
N ASN A 273 22.72 9.52 -16.54
CA ASN A 273 23.17 8.64 -17.60
C ASN A 273 23.63 7.29 -17.04
N PHE A 274 23.12 6.22 -17.64
CA PHE A 274 23.56 4.84 -17.42
C PHE A 274 24.35 4.37 -18.64
N ASP A 275 25.62 4.07 -18.42
CA ASP A 275 26.51 3.44 -19.38
C ASP A 275 26.42 1.91 -19.22
N ILE A 276 25.62 1.26 -20.06
CA ILE A 276 25.38 -0.20 -20.01
C ILE A 276 26.33 -0.87 -20.99
N ARG A 277 27.20 -1.76 -20.51
CA ARG A 277 28.25 -2.40 -21.32
C ARG A 277 28.14 -3.91 -21.29
N ASN A 278 28.42 -4.53 -22.42
CA ASN A 278 28.59 -5.98 -22.50
C ASN A 278 30.07 -6.34 -22.65
N ASN A 279 30.68 -6.85 -21.58
CA ASN A 279 32.04 -7.42 -21.62
C ASN A 279 32.03 -8.95 -21.75
N CYS A 280 30.86 -9.58 -21.78
CA CYS A 280 30.75 -11.02 -21.94
C CYS A 280 31.34 -11.47 -23.29
N PRO A 281 31.87 -12.71 -23.37
CA PRO A 281 32.40 -13.25 -24.63
C PRO A 281 31.30 -13.54 -25.67
N HIS A 282 30.03 -13.33 -25.34
CA HIS A 282 28.85 -13.58 -26.16
C HIS A 282 27.89 -12.38 -26.12
N THR A 283 26.93 -12.36 -27.04
CA THR A 283 25.90 -11.32 -27.13
C THR A 283 24.95 -11.38 -25.93
N ILE A 284 24.66 -10.20 -25.37
CA ILE A 284 23.64 -9.99 -24.32
C ILE A 284 22.57 -9.07 -24.88
N TRP A 285 21.30 -9.40 -24.66
CA TRP A 285 20.20 -8.47 -24.93
C TRP A 285 19.88 -7.70 -23.66
N ALA A 286 20.55 -6.57 -23.46
CA ALA A 286 20.30 -5.69 -22.32
C ALA A 286 18.82 -5.26 -22.31
N ALA A 287 18.25 -5.22 -21.11
CA ALA A 287 16.88 -4.81 -20.85
C ALA A 287 16.88 -3.75 -19.75
N ALA A 288 16.02 -2.75 -19.89
CA ALA A 288 15.78 -1.75 -18.86
C ALA A 288 14.27 -1.45 -18.74
N PHE A 289 13.78 -1.33 -17.51
CA PHE A 289 12.44 -0.85 -17.23
C PHE A 289 12.50 0.28 -16.20
N PRO A 290 12.01 1.49 -16.50
CA PRO A 290 11.70 1.98 -17.86
C PRO A 290 12.99 2.08 -18.71
N GLY A 291 12.88 1.89 -20.03
CA GLY A 291 14.01 2.10 -20.95
C GLY A 291 14.01 1.24 -22.21
N GLY A 292 13.37 0.07 -22.19
CA GLY A 292 13.25 -0.83 -23.33
C GLY A 292 14.33 -1.92 -23.34
N GLY A 293 14.96 -2.17 -24.48
CA GLY A 293 16.04 -3.15 -24.57
C GLY A 293 16.87 -3.01 -25.84
N ARG A 294 18.08 -3.57 -25.81
CA ARG A 294 19.03 -3.47 -26.93
C ARG A 294 19.93 -4.71 -26.98
N GLU A 295 20.18 -5.19 -28.18
CA GLU A 295 21.22 -6.20 -28.43
C GLU A 295 22.60 -5.57 -28.30
N LEU A 296 23.46 -6.17 -27.49
CA LEU A 296 24.85 -5.76 -27.30
C LEU A 296 25.77 -6.92 -27.62
N SER A 297 26.53 -6.81 -28.70
CA SER A 297 27.67 -7.69 -28.97
C SER A 297 28.77 -7.49 -27.93
N LYS A 298 29.80 -8.34 -27.92
CA LYS A 298 30.99 -8.15 -27.08
C LYS A 298 31.60 -6.75 -27.31
N GLY A 299 31.83 -6.01 -26.23
CA GLY A 299 32.29 -4.62 -26.24
C GLY A 299 31.20 -3.59 -26.57
N GLY A 300 29.96 -4.01 -26.79
CA GLY A 300 28.83 -3.15 -27.10
C GLY A 300 28.44 -2.27 -25.91
N VAL A 301 28.00 -1.05 -26.22
CA VAL A 301 27.62 -0.03 -25.23
C VAL A 301 26.23 0.53 -25.52
N TRP A 302 25.43 0.72 -24.48
CA TRP A 302 24.15 1.41 -24.51
C TRP A 302 24.10 2.49 -23.45
N ASN A 303 24.02 3.74 -23.91
CA ASN A 303 23.77 4.89 -23.03
C ASN A 303 22.26 5.08 -22.87
N LEU A 304 21.77 4.88 -21.66
CA LEU A 304 20.38 5.09 -21.27
C LEU A 304 20.28 6.33 -20.38
N LYS A 305 19.44 7.29 -20.76
CA LYS A 305 19.12 8.45 -19.92
C LYS A 305 17.85 8.17 -19.14
N VAL A 306 17.91 8.36 -17.84
CA VAL A 306 16.77 8.13 -16.94
C VAL A 306 16.45 9.41 -16.19
N SER A 307 15.15 9.76 -16.14
CA SER A 307 14.68 10.98 -15.51
C SER A 307 14.84 10.92 -13.98
N PRO A 308 15.16 12.05 -13.32
CA PRO A 308 15.14 12.14 -11.86
C PRO A 308 13.74 11.79 -11.33
N GLY A 309 13.67 11.12 -10.18
CA GLY A 309 12.41 10.69 -9.56
C GLY A 309 11.93 9.30 -10.00
N THR A 310 12.60 8.66 -10.97
CA THR A 310 12.28 7.28 -11.39
C THR A 310 12.45 6.31 -10.21
N THR A 311 11.44 5.48 -9.96
CA THR A 311 11.41 4.44 -8.92
C THR A 311 11.13 3.06 -9.52
N GLY A 312 11.51 2.00 -8.80
CA GLY A 312 11.28 0.61 -9.24
C GLY A 312 11.98 0.27 -10.55
N ALA A 313 13.08 0.97 -10.88
CA ALA A 313 13.75 0.78 -12.15
C ALA A 313 14.72 -0.39 -12.09
N ARG A 314 14.83 -1.12 -13.20
CA ARG A 314 15.67 -2.31 -13.32
C ARG A 314 16.45 -2.29 -14.61
N ILE A 315 17.73 -2.68 -14.54
CA ILE A 315 18.55 -3.08 -15.68
C ILE A 315 18.94 -4.54 -15.52
N SER A 316 18.84 -5.34 -16.58
CA SER A 316 19.20 -6.76 -16.58
C SER A 316 19.77 -7.21 -17.92
N GLY A 317 20.51 -8.32 -17.92
CA GLY A 317 21.02 -8.96 -19.12
C GLY A 317 20.19 -10.20 -19.49
N ARG A 318 19.87 -10.37 -20.76
CA ARG A 318 19.13 -11.54 -21.28
C ARG A 318 20.02 -12.37 -22.18
N ASN A 319 19.98 -13.69 -22.03
CA ASN A 319 20.82 -14.63 -22.78
C ASN A 319 20.01 -15.44 -23.79
N ASN A 320 20.69 -15.86 -24.86
CA ASN A 320 20.16 -16.76 -25.88
C ASN A 320 18.79 -16.32 -26.40
N CYS A 321 18.71 -15.07 -26.86
CA CYS A 321 17.50 -14.52 -27.44
C CYS A 321 17.45 -14.69 -28.96
N THR A 322 16.25 -14.82 -29.48
CA THR A 322 15.96 -14.75 -30.91
C THR A 322 14.79 -13.79 -31.10
N PHE A 323 14.94 -12.81 -32.00
CA PHE A 323 13.91 -11.83 -32.31
C PHE A 323 13.71 -11.73 -33.83
N ASP A 324 12.48 -11.53 -34.25
CA ASP A 324 12.14 -11.18 -35.62
C ASP A 324 12.45 -9.71 -35.92
N LYS A 325 12.21 -9.30 -37.17
CA LYS A 325 12.48 -7.92 -37.65
C LYS A 325 11.64 -6.85 -36.94
N VAL A 326 10.53 -7.21 -36.29
CA VAL A 326 9.69 -6.29 -35.53
C VAL A 326 9.97 -6.34 -34.02
N GLY A 327 11.01 -7.08 -33.61
CA GLY A 327 11.45 -7.17 -32.22
C GLY A 327 10.59 -8.07 -31.35
N ARG A 328 9.89 -9.05 -31.92
CA ARG A 328 9.16 -10.10 -31.19
C ARG A 328 9.91 -11.42 -31.25
N GLY A 329 9.86 -12.19 -30.17
CA GLY A 329 10.64 -13.41 -30.08
C GLY A 329 10.69 -13.98 -28.68
N ARG A 330 11.84 -14.52 -28.28
CA ARG A 330 12.02 -15.13 -26.95
C ARG A 330 13.48 -15.15 -26.52
N CYS A 331 13.71 -14.96 -25.23
CA CYS A 331 14.99 -15.21 -24.55
C CYS A 331 14.93 -16.47 -23.68
N GLN A 332 16.07 -17.12 -23.47
CA GLN A 332 16.17 -18.25 -22.54
C GLN A 332 16.08 -17.79 -21.08
N THR A 333 16.73 -16.67 -20.75
CA THR A 333 16.71 -16.05 -19.42
C THR A 333 16.38 -14.56 -19.52
N GLY A 334 15.65 -14.03 -18.54
CA GLY A 334 15.25 -12.62 -18.50
C GLY A 334 14.25 -12.19 -19.58
N ASP A 335 13.52 -13.13 -20.19
CA ASP A 335 12.53 -12.80 -21.21
C ASP A 335 11.43 -11.88 -20.65
N CYS A 336 11.15 -10.77 -21.32
CA CYS A 336 10.21 -9.74 -20.87
C CYS A 336 8.91 -9.75 -21.70
N GLY A 337 8.33 -10.95 -21.86
CA GLY A 337 7.10 -11.16 -22.63
C GLY A 337 7.33 -11.26 -24.14
N GLY A 338 8.49 -11.78 -24.55
CA GLY A 338 8.87 -11.99 -25.93
C GLY A 338 9.13 -10.72 -26.73
N LEU A 339 9.52 -9.62 -26.06
CA LEU A 339 9.80 -8.34 -26.70
C LEU A 339 11.29 -7.97 -26.60
N LEU A 340 11.86 -7.46 -27.69
CA LEU A 340 13.19 -6.84 -27.68
C LEU A 340 13.18 -5.58 -26.81
N GLN A 341 12.15 -4.74 -27.00
CA GLN A 341 11.89 -3.54 -26.20
C GLN A 341 10.99 -3.87 -25.01
N CYS A 342 11.60 -4.10 -23.84
CA CYS A 342 10.85 -4.50 -22.64
C CYS A 342 9.88 -3.42 -22.17
N ARG A 343 8.67 -3.84 -21.81
CA ARG A 343 7.60 -3.01 -21.22
C ARG A 343 7.15 -3.52 -19.84
N ALA A 344 7.81 -4.55 -19.35
CA ALA A 344 7.58 -5.19 -18.07
C ALA A 344 8.91 -5.80 -17.60
N TYR A 345 8.94 -6.30 -16.36
CA TYR A 345 10.08 -7.03 -15.83
C TYR A 345 10.31 -8.36 -16.58
N GLY A 346 11.56 -8.83 -16.54
CA GLY A 346 11.96 -10.09 -17.15
C GLY A 346 11.62 -11.29 -16.28
N ALA A 347 11.51 -12.47 -16.89
CA ALA A 347 11.32 -13.73 -16.19
C ALA A 347 12.63 -14.26 -15.59
N ALA A 348 12.53 -14.84 -14.39
CA ALA A 348 13.61 -15.55 -13.72
C ALA A 348 14.10 -16.79 -14.50
N PRO A 349 15.40 -17.16 -14.42
CA PRO A 349 16.43 -16.49 -13.64
C PRO A 349 17.01 -15.26 -14.35
N ASN A 350 17.12 -14.13 -13.64
CA ASN A 350 17.66 -12.88 -14.16
C ASN A 350 18.32 -12.09 -13.04
N ILE A 351 19.59 -11.73 -13.23
CA ILE A 351 20.27 -10.78 -12.34
C ILE A 351 19.70 -9.39 -12.54
N LEU A 352 19.50 -8.65 -11.46
CA LEU A 352 18.94 -7.31 -11.50
C LEU A 352 19.94 -6.28 -10.95
N ALA A 353 20.10 -5.18 -11.66
CA ALA A 353 20.57 -3.91 -11.11
C ALA A 353 19.32 -3.05 -10.86
N GLU A 354 18.93 -2.86 -9.60
CA GLU A 354 17.74 -2.11 -9.20
C GLU A 354 18.15 -0.71 -8.73
N PHE A 355 17.35 0.31 -9.08
CA PHE A 355 17.65 1.68 -8.66
C PHE A 355 16.42 2.57 -8.55
N SER A 356 16.56 3.61 -7.73
CA SER A 356 15.60 4.72 -7.60
C SER A 356 16.37 6.04 -7.51
N LEU A 357 16.05 7.00 -8.38
CA LEU A 357 16.83 8.24 -8.57
C LEU A 357 16.15 9.45 -7.95
N ASN A 358 16.91 10.36 -7.36
CA ASN A 358 16.44 11.61 -6.75
C ASN A 358 15.31 11.36 -5.75
N GLN A 359 15.60 10.48 -4.80
CA GLN A 359 14.76 10.10 -3.69
C GLN A 359 15.05 11.01 -2.49
N PHE A 360 14.97 10.49 -1.26
CA PHE A 360 15.13 11.30 -0.02
C PHE A 360 16.45 12.07 0.00
N ASN A 361 16.47 13.29 0.53
CA ASN A 361 17.67 14.11 0.67
C ASN A 361 18.48 14.33 -0.62
N ASN A 362 17.82 14.26 -1.78
CA ASN A 362 18.49 14.25 -3.09
C ASN A 362 19.54 13.11 -3.15
N LEU A 363 19.14 11.89 -2.79
CA LEU A 363 19.95 10.70 -2.88
C LEU A 363 19.37 9.72 -3.90
N ASP A 364 20.24 8.95 -4.52
CA ASP A 364 19.95 7.84 -5.41
C ASP A 364 20.21 6.54 -4.63
N PHE A 365 19.31 5.55 -4.74
CA PHE A 365 19.40 4.25 -4.07
C PHE A 365 19.56 3.17 -5.11
N MET A 366 20.47 2.22 -4.87
CA MET A 366 20.86 1.24 -5.87
C MET A 366 21.24 -0.07 -5.22
N ASP A 367 21.00 -1.17 -5.91
CA ASP A 367 21.42 -2.48 -5.47
C ASP A 367 21.59 -3.47 -6.64
N ILE A 368 22.23 -4.61 -6.35
CA ILE A 368 22.16 -5.80 -7.19
C ILE A 368 21.31 -6.83 -6.46
N SER A 369 20.37 -7.46 -7.16
CA SER A 369 19.42 -8.40 -6.57
C SER A 369 19.44 -9.75 -7.26
N LEU A 370 19.61 -10.80 -6.45
CA LEU A 370 19.57 -12.22 -6.82
C LEU A 370 18.23 -12.86 -6.41
N ILE A 371 17.23 -12.06 -6.03
CA ILE A 371 15.90 -12.53 -5.60
C ILE A 371 15.14 -13.16 -6.77
N GLU A 372 15.40 -12.72 -8.00
CA GLU A 372 14.89 -13.35 -9.23
C GLU A 372 15.92 -14.30 -9.87
N GLY A 373 16.99 -14.66 -9.14
CA GLY A 373 18.03 -15.58 -9.60
C GLY A 373 19.21 -14.90 -10.29
N PHE A 374 20.00 -15.69 -11.00
CA PHE A 374 21.25 -15.26 -11.64
C PHE A 374 21.44 -15.93 -12.99
N ASN A 375 21.83 -15.14 -13.99
CA ASN A 375 22.08 -15.63 -15.35
C ASN A 375 23.33 -15.01 -16.01
N VAL A 376 23.80 -13.86 -15.53
CA VAL A 376 25.02 -13.21 -16.03
C VAL A 376 25.73 -12.49 -14.88
N PRO A 377 27.08 -12.52 -14.82
CA PRO A 377 27.83 -11.70 -13.88
C PRO A 377 27.61 -10.20 -14.13
N ILE A 378 27.61 -9.39 -13.07
CA ILE A 378 27.27 -7.97 -13.17
C ILE A 378 28.13 -7.10 -12.23
N GLU A 379 28.45 -5.89 -12.68
CA GLU A 379 28.90 -4.77 -11.87
C GLU A 379 27.93 -3.60 -12.02
N PHE A 380 27.63 -2.93 -10.91
CA PHE A 380 26.86 -1.70 -10.88
C PHE A 380 27.59 -0.64 -10.05
N SER A 381 28.13 0.38 -10.73
CA SER A 381 29.06 1.34 -10.11
C SER A 381 28.71 2.79 -10.46
N PRO A 382 28.86 3.73 -9.52
CA PRO A 382 28.85 5.15 -9.82
C PRO A 382 30.06 5.56 -10.67
N THR A 383 29.87 6.58 -11.50
CA THR A 383 30.89 7.16 -12.38
C THR A 383 31.08 8.66 -12.18
N SER A 384 30.25 9.30 -11.35
CA SER A 384 30.34 10.72 -10.99
C SER A 384 29.79 10.97 -9.59
N GLY A 385 29.55 12.23 -9.22
CA GLY A 385 28.73 12.60 -8.05
C GLY A 385 29.38 12.37 -6.68
N GLY A 386 30.70 12.11 -6.62
CA GLY A 386 31.41 11.91 -5.34
C GLY A 386 31.10 10.58 -4.65
N CYS A 387 30.37 9.68 -5.31
CA CYS A 387 30.12 8.31 -4.86
C CYS A 387 31.15 7.37 -5.49
N SER A 388 31.85 6.55 -4.71
CA SER A 388 32.95 5.70 -5.19
C SER A 388 32.76 4.20 -4.94
N ARG A 389 31.84 3.80 -4.06
CA ARG A 389 31.54 2.39 -3.80
C ARG A 389 30.65 1.85 -4.93
N GLY A 390 31.08 0.79 -5.59
CA GLY A 390 30.27 0.00 -6.53
C GLY A 390 29.84 -1.34 -5.91
N ILE A 391 28.87 -2.00 -6.55
CA ILE A 391 28.36 -3.32 -6.17
C ILE A 391 28.74 -4.30 -7.27
N ARG A 392 29.19 -5.50 -6.92
CA ARG A 392 29.62 -6.52 -7.88
C ARG A 392 29.10 -7.90 -7.51
N CYS A 393 28.76 -8.68 -8.53
CA CYS A 393 28.44 -10.10 -8.41
C CYS A 393 29.06 -10.85 -9.60
N THR A 394 30.29 -11.33 -9.40
CA THR A 394 31.16 -11.83 -10.48
C THR A 394 31.48 -13.33 -10.40
N THR A 395 31.14 -13.96 -9.28
CA THR A 395 31.43 -15.38 -9.02
C THR A 395 30.64 -16.30 -9.97
N ASP A 396 31.19 -17.48 -10.29
CA ASP A 396 30.51 -18.50 -11.09
C ASP A 396 29.36 -19.18 -10.32
N ILE A 397 28.24 -18.49 -10.23
CA ILE A 397 27.00 -19.00 -9.63
C ILE A 397 26.37 -20.08 -10.50
N ILE A 398 26.48 -19.99 -11.84
CA ILE A 398 25.82 -20.94 -12.75
C ILE A 398 26.47 -22.33 -12.66
N GLY A 399 27.81 -22.39 -12.70
CA GLY A 399 28.55 -23.65 -12.57
C GLY A 399 28.39 -24.29 -11.19
N GLN A 400 28.24 -23.47 -10.15
CA GLN A 400 28.11 -23.93 -8.76
C GLN A 400 26.67 -24.03 -8.25
N CYS A 401 25.68 -23.79 -9.11
CA CYS A 401 24.27 -23.71 -8.70
C CYS A 401 23.80 -25.00 -8.02
N PRO A 402 23.13 -24.94 -6.85
CA PRO A 402 22.51 -26.09 -6.21
C PRO A 402 21.58 -26.82 -7.17
N LYS A 403 21.53 -28.15 -7.10
CA LYS A 403 20.79 -28.97 -8.08
C LYS A 403 19.32 -28.58 -8.15
N GLU A 404 18.74 -28.20 -7.02
CA GLU A 404 17.34 -27.83 -6.85
C GLU A 404 17.01 -26.46 -7.48
N LEU A 405 18.03 -25.63 -7.72
CA LEU A 405 17.89 -24.26 -8.24
C LEU A 405 18.33 -24.12 -9.71
N LYS A 406 18.92 -25.16 -10.29
CA LYS A 406 19.43 -25.12 -11.67
C LYS A 406 18.30 -24.86 -12.65
N ALA A 407 18.54 -23.91 -13.55
CA ALA A 407 17.65 -23.58 -14.65
C ALA A 407 18.44 -23.46 -15.97
N PRO A 408 17.80 -23.60 -17.14
CA PRO A 408 18.49 -23.42 -18.41
C PRO A 408 19.12 -22.02 -18.51
N GLY A 409 20.45 -21.96 -18.57
CA GLY A 409 21.20 -20.71 -18.71
C GLY A 409 21.30 -19.86 -17.42
N GLY A 410 20.96 -20.40 -16.25
CA GLY A 410 21.04 -19.66 -14.99
C GLY A 410 20.81 -20.49 -13.73
N CYS A 411 20.64 -19.80 -12.61
CA CYS A 411 20.35 -20.35 -11.29
C CYS A 411 19.19 -19.57 -10.68
N ASN A 412 18.07 -20.23 -10.42
CA ASN A 412 16.90 -19.59 -9.81
C ASN A 412 17.14 -19.27 -8.34
N ASN A 413 16.44 -18.26 -7.83
CA ASN A 413 16.32 -18.08 -6.39
C ASN A 413 15.36 -19.14 -5.80
N PRO A 414 15.54 -19.60 -4.55
CA PRO A 414 14.59 -20.50 -3.91
C PRO A 414 13.15 -19.98 -3.85
N CYS A 415 12.92 -18.65 -3.77
CA CYS A 415 11.55 -18.12 -3.85
C CYS A 415 10.89 -18.46 -5.19
N THR A 416 11.60 -18.32 -6.31
CA THR A 416 11.11 -18.65 -7.65
C THR A 416 10.73 -20.12 -7.78
N VAL A 417 11.50 -21.01 -7.17
CA VAL A 417 11.32 -22.47 -7.27
C VAL A 417 10.23 -22.96 -6.34
N TYR A 418 10.33 -22.64 -5.05
CA TYR A 418 9.47 -23.22 -4.01
C TYR A 418 8.20 -22.42 -3.78
N LYS A 419 8.21 -21.11 -4.04
CA LYS A 419 7.08 -20.20 -3.81
C LYS A 419 6.50 -20.26 -2.40
N THR A 420 7.33 -20.65 -1.42
CA THR A 420 6.95 -20.70 -0.01
C THR A 420 7.37 -19.43 0.68
N ASP A 421 6.68 -19.16 1.79
CA ASP A 421 6.91 -17.97 2.57
C ASP A 421 8.32 -17.88 3.19
N GLN A 422 8.90 -19.04 3.52
CA GLN A 422 10.28 -19.16 4.00
C GLN A 422 11.30 -18.48 3.07
N TYR A 423 11.08 -18.52 1.76
CA TYR A 423 12.01 -17.96 0.77
C TYR A 423 11.51 -16.64 0.16
N CYS A 424 10.18 -16.48 0.03
CA CYS A 424 9.57 -15.31 -0.60
C CYS A 424 9.25 -14.18 0.39
N CYS A 425 9.29 -14.47 1.70
CA CYS A 425 9.06 -13.48 2.75
C CYS A 425 7.72 -12.75 2.65
N ASN A 426 6.70 -13.41 2.08
CA ASN A 426 5.40 -12.78 1.89
C ASN A 426 4.80 -12.41 3.24
N SER A 427 4.97 -13.21 4.30
CA SER A 427 4.45 -12.94 5.64
C SER A 427 5.22 -11.87 6.40
N GLY A 428 6.29 -11.31 5.84
CA GLY A 428 7.19 -10.42 6.55
C GLY A 428 8.14 -11.12 7.54
N ASN A 429 7.91 -12.37 7.96
CA ASN A 429 8.83 -13.10 8.85
C ASN A 429 9.67 -14.10 8.07
N CYS A 430 10.86 -13.68 7.65
CA CYS A 430 11.83 -14.57 7.01
C CYS A 430 13.26 -14.18 7.41
N GLY A 431 14.16 -15.14 7.29
CA GLY A 431 15.58 -14.94 7.52
C GLY A 431 16.42 -15.65 6.47
N PRO A 432 17.75 -15.57 6.57
CA PRO A 432 18.63 -16.28 5.67
C PRO A 432 18.39 -17.80 5.75
N THR A 433 18.31 -18.44 4.59
CA THR A 433 18.22 -19.89 4.41
C THR A 433 19.54 -20.42 3.86
N ASP A 434 19.76 -21.73 3.87
CA ASP A 434 21.00 -22.29 3.29
C ASP A 434 21.13 -21.97 1.80
N LEU A 435 20.00 -21.92 1.09
CA LEU A 435 19.94 -21.55 -0.32
C LEU A 435 20.17 -20.05 -0.55
N SER A 436 19.71 -19.15 0.32
CA SER A 436 20.06 -17.72 0.19
C SER A 436 21.52 -17.45 0.61
N ARG A 437 22.03 -18.15 1.63
CA ARG A 437 23.45 -18.09 2.02
C ARG A 437 24.39 -18.54 0.90
N PHE A 438 23.97 -19.49 0.06
CA PHE A 438 24.73 -19.87 -1.15
C PHE A 438 25.01 -18.66 -2.06
N PHE A 439 23.99 -17.82 -2.31
CA PHE A 439 24.11 -16.60 -3.10
C PHE A 439 24.90 -15.53 -2.35
N LYS A 440 24.58 -15.29 -1.07
CA LYS A 440 25.22 -14.25 -0.26
C LYS A 440 26.72 -14.47 -0.09
N ALA A 441 27.16 -15.71 0.11
CA ALA A 441 28.57 -16.05 0.23
C ALA A 441 29.37 -15.76 -1.06
N ARG A 442 28.71 -15.77 -2.22
CA ARG A 442 29.33 -15.56 -3.54
C ARG A 442 29.25 -14.13 -4.02
N CYS A 443 28.21 -13.41 -3.60
CA CYS A 443 27.98 -12.01 -3.90
C CYS A 443 27.53 -11.28 -2.61
N PRO A 444 28.47 -10.93 -1.71
CA PRO A 444 28.15 -10.35 -0.40
C PRO A 444 27.41 -9.02 -0.47
N ASP A 445 27.66 -8.24 -1.53
CA ASP A 445 27.02 -6.94 -1.73
C ASP A 445 25.63 -7.03 -2.38
N ALA A 446 25.18 -8.22 -2.82
CA ALA A 446 23.89 -8.40 -3.49
C ALA A 446 22.81 -8.90 -2.54
N TYR A 447 21.55 -8.56 -2.83
CA TYR A 447 20.39 -9.15 -2.15
C TYR A 447 20.28 -10.62 -2.50
N SER A 448 20.31 -11.49 -1.50
CA SER A 448 20.15 -12.95 -1.65
C SER A 448 18.75 -13.46 -1.30
N TYR A 449 17.99 -12.67 -0.54
CA TYR A 449 16.59 -12.91 -0.19
C TYR A 449 15.89 -11.55 0.07
N PRO A 450 14.55 -11.48 0.09
CA PRO A 450 13.80 -10.21 0.11
C PRO A 450 14.09 -9.24 1.26
N LYS A 451 14.60 -9.70 2.41
CA LYS A 451 14.90 -8.85 3.58
C LYS A 451 16.40 -8.67 3.87
N ASP A 452 17.24 -8.82 2.85
CA ASP A 452 18.71 -8.75 2.93
C ASP A 452 19.27 -7.31 2.86
N ASN A 453 18.75 -6.36 3.66
CA ASN A 453 19.03 -4.92 3.47
C ASN A 453 20.33 -4.41 4.13
N GLN A 454 20.85 -5.07 5.17
CA GLN A 454 21.92 -4.47 6.00
C GLN A 454 23.24 -4.17 5.26
N THR A 455 23.54 -4.83 4.14
CA THR A 455 24.79 -4.64 3.38
C THR A 455 24.62 -4.40 1.89
N SER A 456 23.40 -4.48 1.36
CA SER A 456 23.16 -4.63 -0.09
C SER A 456 22.69 -3.37 -0.80
N THR A 457 22.36 -2.32 -0.05
CA THR A 457 21.95 -1.03 -0.63
C THR A 457 23.14 -0.07 -0.72
N LEU A 458 23.36 0.50 -1.90
CA LEU A 458 24.27 1.62 -2.16
C LEU A 458 23.46 2.92 -2.24
N ILE A 459 23.99 3.96 -1.61
CA ILE A 459 23.38 5.28 -1.55
C ILE A 459 24.38 6.29 -2.12
N CYS A 460 23.98 7.06 -3.13
CA CYS A 460 24.80 8.09 -3.77
C CYS A 460 24.05 9.44 -3.83
N PRO A 461 24.74 10.58 -3.98
CA PRO A 461 24.08 11.86 -4.23
C PRO A 461 23.33 11.88 -5.55
N SER A 462 22.21 12.59 -5.62
CA SER A 462 21.42 12.65 -6.84
C SER A 462 22.11 13.44 -7.94
N GLY A 463 21.91 12.98 -9.18
CA GLY A 463 22.65 13.44 -10.34
C GLY A 463 23.97 12.67 -10.55
N THR A 464 24.22 11.64 -9.75
CA THR A 464 25.28 10.68 -10.02
C THR A 464 24.96 9.90 -11.30
N ASN A 465 25.95 9.72 -12.15
CA ASN A 465 25.88 8.86 -13.33
C ASN A 465 26.40 7.47 -13.00
N TYR A 466 25.93 6.47 -13.71
CA TYR A 466 26.20 5.08 -13.39
C TYR A 466 26.69 4.28 -14.58
N ARG A 467 27.36 3.17 -14.28
CA ARG A 467 27.76 2.15 -15.25
C ARG A 467 27.28 0.80 -14.79
N VAL A 468 26.66 0.05 -15.70
CA VAL A 468 26.29 -1.35 -15.53
C VAL A 468 27.11 -2.17 -16.51
N VAL A 469 27.90 -3.12 -16.01
CA VAL A 469 28.77 -3.97 -16.85
C VAL A 469 28.37 -5.42 -16.69
N PHE A 470 27.98 -6.06 -17.79
CA PHE A 470 27.79 -7.51 -17.84
C PHE A 470 29.14 -8.20 -18.08
N CYS A 471 29.46 -9.22 -17.27
CA CYS A 471 30.77 -9.87 -17.21
C CYS A 471 31.93 -8.88 -16.98
N PRO A 472 31.90 -8.10 -15.88
CA PRO A 472 32.89 -7.05 -15.60
C PRO A 472 34.33 -7.55 -15.50
#